data_AF-A0A834YTF4-F1
#
_entry.id   AF-A0A834YTF4-F1
#
_cell.length_a   1.000
_cell.length_b   1.000
_cell.length_c   1.000
_cell.angle_alpha   90.00
_cell.angle_beta   90.00
_cell.angle_gamma   90.00
#
_symmetry.space_group_name_H-M   'P 1'
#
loop_
_entity.id
_entity.type
_entity.pdbx_description
1 polymer ?
#
loop_
_entity_poly.entity_id
_entity_poly.type
_entity_poly.pdbx_seq_one_letter_code
_entity_poly.pdbx_strand_id
1 'polypeptide(L)' 'MALQGQEIDPAVLDDIIKRLLEVRLARHGKQVQLSEAEIRQLCAASREIFLQQPNLLELEAPIKICGVLGLPLGSP' A
#
# COMPACT_ATOMS: atom_id res chain seq x y z
N MET A 1 19.56 10.58 15.42
CA MET A 1 19.66 9.12 15.23
C MET A 1 18.52 8.48 15.98
N ALA A 2 17.43 8.15 15.30
CA ALA A 2 16.36 7.25 15.75
C ALA A 2 15.37 7.11 14.59
N LEU A 3 15.70 6.27 13.61
CA LEU A 3 14.68 5.65 12.76
C LEU A 3 14.60 4.22 13.30
N GLN A 4 13.86 4.05 14.39
CA GLN A 4 13.45 2.71 14.81
C GLN A 4 12.50 2.23 13.73
N GLY A 5 12.93 1.22 12.97
CA GLY A 5 12.10 0.62 11.94
C GLY A 5 10.77 0.21 12.54
N GLN A 6 9.68 0.81 12.08
CA GLN A 6 8.36 0.39 12.52
C GLN A 6 8.01 -0.89 11.77
N GLU A 7 8.42 -2.02 12.33
CA GLU A 7 7.95 -3.33 11.89
C GLU A 7 6.43 -3.38 12.08
N ILE A 8 5.70 -3.56 10.98
CA ILE A 8 4.27 -3.83 11.03
C ILE A 8 4.09 -5.31 11.40
N ASP A 9 3.23 -5.57 12.39
CA ASP A 9 2.90 -6.94 12.74
C ASP A 9 2.26 -7.65 11.52
N PRO A 10 2.73 -8.85 11.15
CA PRO A 10 2.26 -9.53 9.94
C PRO A 10 0.77 -9.86 9.99
N ALA A 11 0.20 -10.17 11.17
CA ALA A 11 -1.21 -10.46 11.28
C ALA A 11 -2.07 -9.20 11.10
N VAL A 12 -1.58 -8.04 11.56
CA VAL A 12 -2.21 -6.74 11.30
C VAL A 12 -2.14 -6.38 9.81
N LEU A 13 -0.99 -6.57 9.18
CA LEU A 13 -0.82 -6.33 7.74
C LEU A 13 -1.77 -7.22 6.91
N ASP A 14 -1.87 -8.50 7.24
CA ASP A 14 -2.78 -9.44 6.57
C ASP A 14 -4.26 -9.05 6.74
N ASP A 15 -4.67 -8.57 7.92
CA ASP A 15 -6.03 -8.07 8.16
C ASP A 15 -6.34 -6.85 7.26
N ILE A 16 -5.41 -5.90 7.17
CA ILE A 16 -5.55 -4.73 6.31
C ILE A 16 -5.69 -5.14 4.84
N ILE A 17 -4.82 -6.04 4.36
CA ILE A 17 -4.87 -6.56 2.99
C ILE A 17 -6.23 -7.22 2.72
N LYS A 18 -6.71 -8.05 3.65
CA LYS A 18 -8.01 -8.71 3.53
C LYS A 18 -9.14 -7.69 3.40
N ARG A 19 -9.22 -6.70 4.30
CA ARG A 19 -10.24 -5.63 4.26
C ARG A 19 -10.20 -4.82 2.97
N LEU A 20 -9.00 -4.52 2.46
CA LEU A 20 -8.82 -3.84 1.18
C LEU A 20 -9.27 -4.69 -0.02
N LEU A 21 -9.17 -6.02 0.06
CA LEU A 21 -9.61 -6.92 -1.00
C LEU A 21 -11.12 -7.22 -0.97
N GLU A 22 -11.78 -7.09 0.19
CA GLU A 22 -13.23 -7.35 0.33
C GLU A 22 -14.08 -6.42 -0.54
N VAL A 23 -13.61 -5.21 -0.88
CA VAL A 23 -14.35 -4.30 -1.77
C VAL A 23 -14.42 -4.77 -3.21
N ARG A 24 -13.62 -5.77 -3.61
CA ARG A 24 -13.70 -6.40 -4.94
C ARG A 24 -15.06 -7.02 -5.22
N LEU A 25 -15.76 -7.49 -4.18
CA LEU A 25 -17.10 -8.06 -4.28
C LEU A 25 -18.20 -7.01 -4.05
N ALA A 26 -17.84 -5.81 -3.61
CA ALA A 26 -18.77 -4.75 -3.31
C ALA A 26 -19.03 -3.87 -4.53
N ARG A 27 -20.15 -3.13 -4.50
CA ARG A 27 -20.41 -2.06 -5.47
C ARG A 27 -19.27 -1.05 -5.41
N HIS A 28 -18.81 -0.60 -6.57
CA HIS A 28 -17.83 0.47 -6.72
C HIS A 28 -18.18 1.66 -5.81
N GLY A 29 -17.18 2.18 -5.08
CA GLY A 29 -17.35 3.27 -4.13
C GLY A 29 -17.52 2.85 -2.67
N LYS A 30 -17.51 1.55 -2.33
CA LYS A 30 -17.42 1.10 -0.93
C LYS A 30 -16.08 1.53 -0.33
N GLN A 31 -16.14 2.38 0.69
CA GLN A 31 -14.95 2.79 1.44
C GLN A 31 -14.53 1.70 2.42
N VAL A 32 -13.22 1.48 2.53
CA VAL A 32 -12.61 0.65 3.58
C VAL A 32 -12.23 1.58 4.71
N GLN A 33 -12.70 1.28 5.91
CA GLN A 33 -12.29 2.02 7.09
C GLN A 33 -10.92 1.53 7.52
N LEU A 34 -9.94 2.42 7.53
CA LEU A 34 -8.60 2.22 8.10
C LEU A 34 -8.40 3.32 9.13
N SER A 35 -7.86 2.95 10.29
CA SER A 35 -7.49 3.92 11.31
C SER A 35 -6.27 4.73 10.87
N GLU A 36 -6.14 5.95 11.38
CA GLU A 36 -4.98 6.80 11.10
C GLU A 36 -3.66 6.13 11.49
N ALA A 37 -3.67 5.37 12.59
CA ALA A 37 -2.50 4.63 13.07
C ALA A 37 -2.04 3.57 12.06
N GLU A 38 -2.98 2.76 11.54
CA GLU A 38 -2.69 1.76 10.50
C GLU A 38 -2.12 2.42 9.24
N ILE A 39 -2.72 3.53 8.79
CA ILE A 39 -2.24 4.27 7.61
C ILE A 39 -0.82 4.79 7.82
N ARG A 40 -0.55 5.41 8.98
CA ARG A 40 0.78 5.93 9.31
C ARG A 40 1.82 4.81 9.37
N GLN A 41 1.48 3.67 9.96
CA GLN A 41 2.37 2.51 10.02
C GLN A 41 2.69 1.98 8.62
N LEU A 42 1.70 1.83 7.75
CA LEU A 42 1.92 1.42 6.35
C LEU A 42 2.85 2.39 5.62
N CYS A 43 2.63 3.70 5.76
CA CYS A 43 3.49 4.71 5.13
C CYS A 43 4.91 4.68 5.68
N ALA A 44 5.09 4.53 6.99
CA ALA A 44 6.40 4.47 7.63
C ALA A 44 7.19 3.23 7.16
N ALA A 45 6.57 2.05 7.25
CA ALA A 45 7.19 0.79 6.80
C ALA A 45 7.51 0.81 5.30
N SER A 46 6.58 1.28 4.46
CA SER A 46 6.79 1.39 3.00
C SER A 46 7.94 2.35 2.67
N ARG A 47 8.02 3.48 3.37
CA ARG A 47 9.10 4.46 3.18
C ARG A 47 10.47 3.84 3.47
N GLU A 48 10.59 3.03 4.50
CA GLU A 48 11.85 2.36 4.83
C GLU A 48 12.25 1.34 3.77
N ILE A 49 11.30 0.55 3.26
CA ILE A 49 11.54 -0.40 2.17
C ILE A 49 12.03 0.35 0.92
N PHE A 50 11.37 1.45 0.54
CA PHE A 50 11.79 2.24 -0.62
C PHE A 50 13.17 2.89 -0.43
N LEU A 51 13.54 3.28 0.79
CA LEU A 51 14.87 3.83 1.07
C LEU A 51 15.97 2.76 1.07
N GLN A 52 15.63 1.50 1.39
CA GLN A 52 16.55 0.38 1.31
C GLN A 52 16.77 -0.10 -0.13
N GLN A 53 15.81 0.13 -1.01
CA GLN A 53 15.89 -0.20 -2.43
C GLN A 53 16.65 0.89 -3.22
N PRO A 54 17.37 0.54 -4.29
CA PRO A 54 17.97 1.53 -5.18
C PRO A 54 16.89 2.29 -5.96
N ASN A 55 17.14 3.57 -6.24
CA ASN A 55 16.25 4.40 -7.07
C ASN A 55 16.06 3.83 -8.49
N LEU A 56 17.06 3.10 -9.00
CA LEU A 56 16.97 2.33 -10.23
C LEU A 56 16.82 0.86 -9.87
N LEU A 57 15.58 0.34 -9.97
CA LEU A 57 15.28 -1.06 -9.67
C LEU A 57 15.77 -1.96 -10.80
N GLU A 58 16.55 -2.96 -10.45
CA GLU A 58 16.90 -4.08 -11.33
C GLU A 58 15.84 -5.19 -11.15
N LEU A 59 15.09 -5.47 -12.21
CA LEU A 59 13.93 -6.36 -12.20
C LEU A 59 14.14 -7.53 -13.16
N GLU A 60 13.88 -8.75 -12.70
CA GLU A 60 13.97 -9.96 -13.52
C GLU A 60 12.59 -10.47 -13.94
N ALA A 61 12.47 -10.97 -15.17
CA ALA A 61 11.22 -11.53 -15.67
C ALA A 61 10.86 -12.86 -15.00
N PRO A 62 9.56 -13.22 -14.85
CA PRO A 62 8.37 -12.54 -15.39
C PRO A 62 7.72 -11.52 -14.43
N ILE A 63 7.45 -10.30 -14.91
CA ILE A 63 6.77 -9.24 -14.15
C ILE A 63 5.65 -8.61 -14.99
N LYS A 64 4.57 -8.18 -14.33
CA LYS A 64 3.49 -7.40 -14.95
C LYS A 64 3.72 -5.92 -14.70
N ILE A 65 3.82 -5.12 -15.76
CA ILE A 65 3.94 -3.66 -15.67
C ILE A 65 2.54 -3.05 -15.82
N CYS A 66 2.08 -2.36 -14.79
CA CYS A 66 0.82 -1.62 -14.79
C CYS A 66 1.12 -0.11 -14.83
N GLY A 67 0.51 0.61 -15.77
CA GLY A 67 0.64 2.07 -15.90
C GLY A 67 -0.22 2.85 -14.90
N VAL A 68 -0.53 4.10 -15.25
CA VAL A 68 -1.27 5.03 -14.37
C VAL A 68 -2.63 4.47 -13.96
N LEU A 69 -2.85 4.33 -12.65
CA LEU A 69 -4.15 4.06 -12.03
C LEU A 69 -4.92 5.38 -11.89
N GLY A 70 -5.36 5.94 -13.00
CA GLY A 70 -6.13 7.18 -12.99
C GLY A 70 -7.54 6.94 -12.46
N LEU A 71 -7.87 7.52 -11.30
CA LEU A 71 -9.23 8.01 -11.09
C LEU A 71 -9.44 9.16 -12.10
N PRO A 72 -10.52 9.19 -12.90
CA PRO A 72 -10.87 10.39 -13.60
C PRO A 72 -11.15 11.46 -12.54
N LEU A 73 -10.21 12.38 -12.34
CA LEU A 73 -10.50 13.68 -11.75
C LEU A 73 -11.41 14.40 -12.75
N GLY A 74 -12.71 14.16 -12.62
CA GLY A 74 -13.73 14.68 -13.51
C GLY A 74 -15.12 14.26 -13.09
N SER A 75 -15.67 14.93 -12.09
CA SER A 75 -17.00 15.50 -12.27
C SER A 75 -16.77 16.96 -12.69
N PRO A 76 -17.58 17.54 -13.61
CA PRO A 76 -17.49 18.96 -13.92
C PRO A 76 -17.69 19.84 -12.68
#